data_AF-A0A4U9DCE5-F1
#
_entry.id   AF-A0A4U9DCE5-F1
#
_cell.length_a   1.000
_cell.length_b   1.000
_cell.length_c   1.000
_cell.angle_alpha   90.00
_cell.angle_beta   90.00
_cell.angle_gamma   90.00
#
_symmetry.space_group_name_H-M   'P 1'
#
loop_
_entity.id
_entity.type
_entity.pdbx_description
1 polymer ?
#
loop_
_entity_poly.entity_id
_entity_poly.type
_entity_poly.pdbx_seq_one_letter_code
_entity_poly.pdbx_strand_id
1 'polypeptide(L)'
;MPIEHKDYFRLSTLCIAIITIMTASIHTTVNAREFFDPAFITSANGGDASNVPDLSIYQSVNAQAPGDYRVDVVFNGRYVETKNVKFVATERSSRLDNS
;
A
#
# COMPACT_ATOMS: atom_id res chain seq x y z
N MET A 1 -65.01 -6.81 -12.23
CA MET A 1 -63.70 -6.93 -11.57
C MET A 1 -62.95 -5.62 -11.84
N PRO A 2 -62.52 -4.84 -10.83
CA PRO A 2 -61.70 -3.66 -11.08
C PRO A 2 -60.24 -4.07 -11.29
N ILE A 3 -59.57 -3.42 -12.23
CA ILE A 3 -58.15 -3.63 -12.54
C ILE A 3 -57.35 -2.70 -11.64
N GLU A 4 -56.47 -3.27 -10.82
CA GLU A 4 -55.56 -2.51 -9.95
C GLU A 4 -54.44 -1.90 -10.81
N HIS A 5 -54.34 -0.57 -10.82
CA HIS A 5 -53.21 0.13 -11.43
C HIS A 5 -52.08 0.25 -10.42
N LYS A 6 -50.96 -0.42 -10.70
CA LYS A 6 -49.77 -0.39 -9.85
C LYS A 6 -48.91 0.81 -10.25
N ASP A 7 -48.93 1.85 -9.43
CA ASP A 7 -48.17 3.08 -9.68
C ASP A 7 -46.67 2.84 -9.47
N TYR A 8 -45.93 2.75 -10.56
CA TYR A 8 -44.47 2.68 -10.52
C TYR A 8 -43.89 4.05 -10.17
N PHE A 9 -43.00 4.10 -9.18
CA PHE A 9 -42.30 5.30 -8.74
C PHE A 9 -41.56 5.95 -9.92
N ARG A 10 -42.05 7.10 -10.40
CA ARG A 10 -41.42 7.87 -11.47
C ARG A 10 -40.29 8.72 -10.90
N LEU A 11 -39.07 8.23 -11.04
CA LEU A 11 -37.87 8.97 -10.64
C LEU A 11 -37.70 10.19 -11.57
N SER A 12 -37.85 11.39 -11.01
CA SER A 12 -37.74 12.65 -11.76
C SER A 12 -36.39 12.78 -12.44
N THR A 13 -36.35 13.32 -13.66
CA THR A 13 -35.11 13.60 -14.41
C THR A 13 -34.12 14.44 -13.58
N LEU A 14 -34.63 15.29 -12.69
CA LEU A 14 -33.83 16.08 -11.77
C LEU A 14 -33.18 15.21 -10.67
N CYS A 15 -33.90 14.20 -10.16
CA CYS A 15 -33.32 13.22 -9.24
C CYS A 15 -32.22 12.41 -9.91
N ILE A 16 -32.42 12.00 -11.17
CA ILE A 16 -31.40 11.27 -11.95
C ILE A 16 -30.16 12.15 -12.14
N ALA A 17 -30.33 13.41 -12.55
CA ALA A 17 -29.22 14.34 -12.73
C ALA A 17 -28.40 14.57 -11.45
N ILE A 18 -29.07 14.73 -10.30
CA ILE A 18 -28.41 14.90 -9.00
C ILE A 18 -27.60 13.65 -8.62
N ILE A 19 -28.16 12.45 -8.82
CA ILE A 19 -27.47 11.20 -8.53
C ILE A 19 -26.21 11.08 -9.41
N THR A 20 -26.31 11.38 -10.70
CA THR A 20 -25.16 11.33 -11.62
C THR A 20 -24.05 12.28 -11.17
N ILE A 21 -24.38 13.51 -10.79
CA ILE A 21 -23.39 14.51 -10.31
C ILE A 21 -22.73 14.05 -9.00
N MET A 22 -23.51 13.52 -8.04
CA MET A 22 -22.95 12.98 -6.79
C MET A 22 -22.00 11.81 -7.04
N THR A 23 -22.37 10.88 -7.94
CA THR A 23 -21.54 9.71 -8.23
C THR A 23 -20.29 10.04 -9.04
N ALA A 24 -20.33 11.05 -9.91
CA ALA A 24 -19.18 11.51 -10.68
C ALA A 24 -18.08 12.11 -9.80
N SER A 25 -18.41 12.52 -8.56
CA SER A 25 -17.46 13.09 -7.59
C SER A 25 -16.84 12.05 -6.66
N ILE A 26 -17.21 10.77 -6.77
CA ILE A 26 -16.64 9.68 -5.97
C ILE A 26 -15.33 9.25 -6.63
N HIS A 27 -14.30 10.09 -6.52
CA HIS A 27 -12.92 9.71 -6.80
C HIS A 27 -12.27 9.25 -5.49
N THR A 28 -12.48 7.99 -5.12
CA THR A 28 -11.82 7.42 -3.94
C THR A 28 -10.44 6.90 -4.34
N THR A 29 -9.42 7.76 -4.28
CA THR A 29 -8.04 7.29 -4.13
C THR A 29 -7.87 6.81 -2.69
N VAL A 30 -8.39 5.61 -2.40
CA VAL A 30 -8.13 4.97 -1.11
C VAL A 30 -6.68 4.53 -1.12
N ASN A 31 -5.82 5.33 -0.51
CA ASN A 31 -4.44 4.97 -0.25
C ASN A 31 -4.45 3.94 0.89
N ALA A 32 -4.50 2.65 0.54
CA ALA A 32 -4.29 1.56 1.48
C ALA A 32 -2.79 1.46 1.79
N ARG A 33 -2.25 2.49 2.44
CA ARG A 33 -0.84 2.48 2.86
C ARG A 33 -0.66 1.38 3.91
N GLU A 34 0.29 0.50 3.67
CA GLU A 34 0.65 -0.54 4.63
C GLU A 34 1.16 0.12 5.92
N PHE A 35 0.63 -0.30 7.06
CA PHE A 35 1.03 0.20 8.37
C PHE A 35 1.54 -0.96 9.22
N PHE A 36 2.71 -0.75 9.82
CA PHE A 36 3.32 -1.72 10.75
C PHE A 36 3.17 -1.19 12.17
N ASP A 37 2.45 -1.94 13.01
CA ASP A 37 2.31 -1.63 14.43
C ASP A 37 3.63 -1.95 15.16
N PRO A 38 4.30 -0.96 15.78
CA PRO A 38 5.54 -1.18 16.51
C PRO A 38 5.44 -2.19 17.65
N ALA A 39 4.25 -2.42 18.20
CA ALA A 39 4.01 -3.37 19.29
C ALA A 39 4.42 -4.82 18.93
N PHE A 40 4.43 -5.19 17.65
CA PHE A 40 4.85 -6.52 17.22
C PHE A 40 6.36 -6.78 17.32
N ILE A 41 7.19 -5.73 17.35
CA ILE A 41 8.66 -5.85 17.36
C ILE A 41 9.25 -5.52 18.75
N THR A 42 8.62 -4.63 19.52
CA THR A 42 9.08 -4.29 20.87
C THR A 42 9.10 -5.47 21.83
N SER A 43 8.18 -6.42 21.68
CA SER A 43 8.20 -7.68 22.45
C SER A 43 9.42 -8.55 22.12
N ALA A 44 9.94 -8.49 20.89
CA ALA A 44 11.13 -9.24 20.48
C ALA A 44 12.42 -8.63 21.04
N ASN A 45 12.45 -7.31 21.28
CA ASN A 45 13.55 -6.59 21.90
C ASN A 45 13.44 -6.50 23.44
N GLY A 46 12.71 -7.41 24.09
CA GLY A 46 12.64 -7.48 25.55
C GLY A 46 11.88 -6.33 26.22
N GLY A 47 11.08 -5.56 25.47
CA GLY A 47 10.31 -4.43 26.01
C GLY A 47 11.06 -3.10 26.05
N ASP A 48 12.30 -3.04 25.55
CA ASP A 48 13.09 -1.81 25.51
C ASP A 48 12.63 -0.88 24.38
N ALA A 49 11.67 -0.01 24.71
CA ALA A 49 11.10 0.99 23.79
C ALA A 49 12.09 2.09 23.35
N SER A 50 13.31 2.12 23.89
CA SER A 50 14.37 3.06 23.46
C SER A 50 15.09 2.62 22.19
N ASN A 51 14.90 1.37 21.75
CA ASN A 51 15.57 0.77 20.59
C ASN A 51 14.54 0.15 19.63
N VAL A 52 13.45 0.90 19.36
CA VAL A 52 12.48 0.52 18.33
C VAL A 52 13.09 0.87 16.97
N PRO A 53 13.27 -0.12 16.07
CA PRO A 53 13.76 0.14 14.73
C PRO A 53 12.79 1.05 13.96
N ASP A 54 13.30 1.89 13.06
CA ASP A 54 12.44 2.67 12.16
C ASP A 54 11.69 1.72 11.21
N LEU A 55 10.38 1.63 11.39
CA LEU A 55 9.52 0.75 10.60
C LEU A 55 8.98 1.40 9.33
N SER A 56 9.20 2.71 9.14
CA SER A 56 8.71 3.42 7.95
C SER A 56 9.30 2.86 6.66
N ILE A 57 10.52 2.30 6.73
CA ILE A 57 11.19 1.66 5.59
C ILE A 57 10.41 0.46 5.07
N TYR A 58 9.63 -0.24 5.90
CA TYR A 58 8.88 -1.42 5.47
C TYR A 58 7.49 -1.08 4.91
N GLN A 59 7.03 0.17 5.02
CA GLN A 59 5.69 0.61 4.60
C GLN A 59 5.57 0.90 3.10
N SER A 60 6.68 0.79 2.35
CA SER A 60 6.70 0.93 0.90
C SER A 60 6.78 -0.43 0.21
N VAL A 61 6.17 -0.49 -0.99
CA VAL A 61 6.10 -1.72 -1.78
C VAL A 61 7.51 -2.18 -2.13
N ASN A 62 7.80 -3.46 -1.90
CA ASN A 62 9.10 -4.10 -2.15
C ASN A 62 10.28 -3.48 -1.38
N ALA A 63 10.02 -2.89 -0.21
CA ALA A 63 11.07 -2.26 0.56
C ALA A 63 11.75 -3.19 1.55
N GLN A 64 13.04 -2.97 1.73
CA GLN A 64 13.90 -3.72 2.63
C GLN A 64 14.91 -2.77 3.26
N ALA A 65 15.20 -2.95 4.55
CA ALA A 65 16.18 -2.11 5.22
C ALA A 65 17.59 -2.29 4.63
N PRO A 66 18.43 -1.23 4.64
CA PRO A 66 19.86 -1.39 4.39
C PRO A 66 20.50 -2.33 5.42
N GLY A 67 21.52 -3.08 4.99
CA GLY A 67 22.18 -4.05 5.87
C GLY A 67 23.08 -5.02 5.12
N ASP A 68 23.68 -5.94 5.90
CA ASP A 68 24.48 -7.05 5.38
C ASP A 68 23.59 -8.26 5.12
N TYR A 69 23.49 -8.69 3.87
CA TYR A 69 22.65 -9.80 3.45
C TYR A 69 23.46 -10.90 2.80
N ARG A 70 23.17 -12.16 3.14
CA ARG A 70 23.70 -13.33 2.44
C ARG A 70 22.88 -13.55 1.18
N VAL A 71 23.47 -13.33 0.01
CA VAL A 71 22.78 -13.37 -1.29
C VAL A 71 23.54 -14.21 -2.30
N ASP A 72 22.81 -14.73 -3.28
CA ASP A 72 23.39 -15.34 -4.48
C ASP A 72 23.69 -14.24 -5.50
N VAL A 73 24.94 -14.17 -5.93
CA VAL A 73 25.39 -13.25 -6.98
C VAL A 73 25.19 -13.94 -8.32
N VAL A 74 24.36 -13.33 -9.17
CA VAL A 74 24.08 -13.79 -10.54
C VAL A 74 24.56 -12.73 -11.52
N PHE A 75 25.36 -13.15 -12.51
CA PHE A 75 25.86 -12.27 -13.57
C PHE A 75 25.52 -12.86 -14.94
N ASN A 76 24.86 -12.07 -15.80
CA ASN A 76 24.34 -12.51 -17.10
C ASN A 76 23.51 -13.80 -17.02
N GLY A 77 22.65 -13.90 -16.00
CA GLY A 77 21.79 -15.07 -15.77
C GLY A 77 22.51 -16.32 -15.27
N ARG A 78 23.81 -16.25 -14.95
CA ARG A 78 24.58 -17.37 -14.41
C ARG A 78 24.95 -17.13 -12.95
N TYR A 79 24.76 -18.15 -12.12
CA TYR A 79 25.25 -18.15 -10.74
C TYR A 79 26.77 -17.97 -10.70
N VAL A 80 27.23 -17.12 -9.79
CA VAL A 80 28.66 -16.84 -9.56
C VAL A 80 29.09 -17.35 -8.19
N GLU A 81 28.47 -16.85 -7.12
CA GLU A 81 28.80 -17.22 -5.74
C GLU A 81 27.67 -16.86 -4.77
N THR A 82 27.73 -17.38 -3.54
CA THR A 82 26.86 -16.99 -2.43
C THR A 82 27.69 -16.30 -1.36
N LYS A 83 27.44 -15.01 -1.09
CA LYS A 83 28.27 -14.20 -0.18
C LYS A 83 27.45 -13.21 0.62
N ASN A 84 28.06 -12.66 1.67
CA ASN A 84 27.51 -11.51 2.37
C ASN A 84 27.82 -10.22 1.58
N VAL A 85 26.80 -9.43 1.30
CA VAL A 85 26.88 -8.15 0.59
C VAL A 85 26.22 -7.06 1.42
N LYS A 86 26.90 -5.93 1.57
CA LYS A 86 26.38 -4.75 2.25
C LYS A 86 25.58 -3.88 1.30
N PHE A 87 24.29 -3.72 1.58
CA PHE A 87 23.39 -2.82 0.87
C PHE A 87 23.22 -1.52 1.67
N VAL A 88 23.26 -0.38 0.98
CA VAL A 88 23.16 0.97 1.58
C VAL A 88 22.00 1.72 0.98
N ALA A 89 21.33 2.58 1.77
CA ALA A 89 20.29 3.46 1.25
C ALA A 89 20.88 4.45 0.24
N THR A 90 20.12 4.74 -0.82
CA THR A 90 20.45 5.78 -1.80
C THR A 90 19.28 6.75 -1.90
N GLU A 91 19.56 8.06 -1.91
CA GLU A 91 18.53 9.12 -1.94
C GLU A 91 17.70 9.13 -3.23
N ARG A 92 18.05 8.32 -4.24
CA ARG A 92 17.35 8.24 -5.53
C ARG A 92 16.08 7.37 -5.48
N SER A 93 15.86 6.60 -4.41
CA SER A 93 14.70 5.71 -4.29
C SER A 93 13.36 6.45 -4.24
N SER A 94 13.34 7.72 -3.82
CA SER A 94 12.11 8.54 -3.70
C SER A 94 11.60 9.12 -5.04
N ARG A 95 12.33 8.94 -6.14
CA ARG A 95 11.99 9.52 -7.46
C ARG A 95 11.20 8.60 -8.39
N LEU A 96 11.07 7.31 -8.08
CA LEU A 96 10.43 6.32 -8.96
C LEU A 96 8.98 5.99 -8.56
N ASP A 97 8.49 6.46 -7.42
CA ASP A 97 7.12 6.27 -6.93
C ASP A 97 6.15 7.39 -7.36
N ASN A 98 6.58 8.25 -8.29
CA ASN A 98 5.84 9.46 -8.68
C ASN A 98 5.65 9.57 -10.21
N SER A 99 5.63 8.44 -10.93
CA SER A 99 5.42 8.37 -12.38
C SER A 99 4.31 7.43 -12.79
#